data_AF-A0A9X1P720-F1
#
_entry.id   AF-A0A9X1P720-F1
#
_cell.length_a   1.000
_cell.length_b   1.000
_cell.length_c   1.000
_cell.angle_alpha   90.00
_cell.angle_beta   90.00
_cell.angle_gamma   90.00
#
_symmetry.space_group_name_H-M   'P 1'
#
loop_
_entity.id
_entity.type
_entity.pdbx_description
1 polymer ?
#
loop_
_entity_poly.entity_id
_entity_poly.type
_entity_poly.pdbx_seq_one_letter_code
_entity_poly.pdbx_strand_id
1 'polypeptide(L)'
;MFEAAFGPDGVVEWLKKTMTPARLDAGREYLAALRDLGFVPDGAVWSMRLGEPGTLELSLFSDLVDRVGPHAIYRALFDAYERAKTPADFDPWIVGLYSPRQTFFDAVADFDMASVDPDSGAAFVMRGGSEYDDGADVLRTTEYEVVRVVHRDWVYKIPEGRKSPATEALRNWRRFERSVAEAA
;
A
#
# COMPACT_ATOMS: atom_id res chain seq x y z
N MET A 1 -18.08 7.61 -17.90
CA MET A 1 -17.82 9.02 -17.51
C MET A 1 -16.32 9.34 -17.40
N PHE A 2 -15.42 8.36 -17.29
CA PHE A 2 -13.96 8.56 -17.21
C PHE A 2 -13.26 8.80 -18.57
N GLU A 3 -13.74 8.16 -19.67
CA GLU A 3 -13.30 8.47 -21.05
C GLU A 3 -13.43 9.96 -21.42
N ALA A 4 -14.32 10.69 -20.74
CA ALA A 4 -14.55 12.11 -20.99
C ALA A 4 -13.55 13.05 -20.29
N ALA A 5 -12.82 12.57 -19.26
CA ALA A 5 -11.89 13.40 -18.48
C ALA A 5 -10.42 13.19 -18.87
N PHE A 6 -10.05 11.95 -19.18
CA PHE A 6 -8.73 11.60 -19.71
C PHE A 6 -8.94 10.52 -20.76
N GLY A 7 -8.58 10.79 -22.02
CA GLY A 7 -8.44 9.72 -23.00
C GLY A 7 -7.41 8.68 -22.53
N PRO A 8 -7.34 7.49 -23.15
CA PRO A 8 -6.37 6.46 -22.78
C PRO A 8 -4.92 6.99 -22.71
N ASP A 9 -4.55 7.89 -23.63
CA ASP A 9 -3.23 8.55 -23.66
C ASP A 9 -3.03 9.53 -22.50
N GLY A 10 -4.12 10.14 -22.01
CA GLY A 10 -4.08 11.11 -20.91
C GLY A 10 -3.74 10.47 -19.57
N VAL A 11 -4.13 9.21 -19.36
CA VAL A 11 -3.77 8.46 -18.14
C VAL A 11 -2.28 8.12 -18.16
N VAL A 12 -1.76 7.65 -19.30
CA VAL A 12 -0.34 7.27 -19.45
C VAL A 12 0.59 8.47 -19.22
N GLU A 13 0.37 9.58 -19.92
CA GLU A 13 1.17 10.81 -19.74
C GLU A 13 1.11 11.32 -18.29
N TRP A 14 -0.05 11.19 -17.67
CA TRP A 14 -0.24 11.57 -16.29
C TRP A 14 0.50 10.63 -15.32
N LEU A 15 0.48 9.31 -15.55
CA LEU A 15 1.24 8.33 -14.75
C LEU A 15 2.73 8.63 -14.80
N LYS A 16 3.27 8.95 -15.98
CA LYS A 16 4.67 9.34 -16.19
C LYS A 16 5.03 10.62 -15.46
N LYS A 17 4.14 11.62 -15.47
CA LYS A 17 4.34 12.88 -14.76
C LYS A 17 4.27 12.71 -13.24
N THR A 18 3.38 11.85 -12.77
CA THR A 18 3.15 11.63 -11.35
C THR A 18 4.24 10.76 -10.74
N MET A 19 4.64 9.65 -11.36
CA MET A 19 5.69 8.80 -10.80
C MET A 19 7.07 9.11 -11.40
N THR A 20 7.80 9.98 -10.72
CA THR A 20 9.18 10.31 -11.08
C THR A 20 10.17 9.26 -10.54
N PRO A 21 11.38 9.14 -11.13
CA PRO A 21 12.44 8.29 -10.60
C PRO A 21 12.74 8.56 -9.13
N ALA A 22 12.83 9.85 -8.74
CA ALA A 22 13.06 10.25 -7.36
C ALA A 22 11.99 9.73 -6.39
N ARG A 23 10.72 9.65 -6.82
CA ARG A 23 9.65 9.09 -5.99
C ARG A 23 9.75 7.57 -5.85
N LEU A 24 10.14 6.89 -6.92
CA LEU A 24 10.42 5.46 -6.85
C LEU A 24 11.60 5.16 -5.92
N ASP A 25 12.64 6.00 -5.93
CA ASP A 25 13.76 5.92 -5.00
C ASP A 25 13.30 6.19 -3.56
N ALA A 26 12.52 7.24 -3.32
CA ALA A 26 11.99 7.55 -2.00
C ALA A 26 11.17 6.40 -1.39
N GLY A 27 10.35 5.71 -2.20
CA GLY A 27 9.66 4.50 -1.75
C GLY A 27 10.59 3.34 -1.42
N ARG A 28 11.68 3.15 -2.17
CA ARG A 28 12.72 2.13 -1.86
C ARG A 28 13.43 2.44 -0.54
N GLU A 29 13.86 3.70 -0.39
CA GLU A 29 14.57 4.17 0.79
C GLU A 29 13.70 4.08 2.05
N TYR A 30 12.43 4.48 1.93
CA TYR A 30 11.44 4.34 3.00
C TYR A 30 11.27 2.87 3.43
N LEU A 31 11.09 1.95 2.47
CA LEU A 31 10.95 0.52 2.75
C LEU A 31 12.23 -0.09 3.37
N ALA A 32 13.41 0.37 2.94
CA ALA A 32 14.68 -0.05 3.53
C ALA A 32 14.77 0.41 4.99
N ALA A 33 14.45 1.69 5.26
CA ALA A 33 14.43 2.24 6.61
C ALA A 33 13.45 1.48 7.54
N LEU A 34 12.24 1.17 7.07
CA LEU A 34 11.28 0.37 7.83
C LEU A 34 11.81 -1.03 8.15
N ARG A 35 12.48 -1.68 7.18
CA ARG A 35 13.09 -3.00 7.38
C ARG A 35 14.19 -2.96 8.43
N ASP A 36 15.03 -1.94 8.41
CA ASP A 36 16.11 -1.76 9.39
C ASP A 36 15.57 -1.56 10.81
N LEU A 37 14.42 -0.90 10.93
CA LEU A 37 13.67 -0.80 12.20
C LEU A 37 12.97 -2.10 12.58
N GLY A 38 12.90 -3.10 11.69
CA GLY A 38 12.28 -4.40 11.96
C GLY A 38 10.83 -4.53 11.50
N PHE A 39 10.28 -3.52 10.81
CA PHE A 39 9.00 -3.63 10.11
C PHE A 39 9.20 -4.16 8.70
N VAL A 40 8.71 -5.38 8.45
CA VAL A 40 8.83 -6.03 7.14
C VAL A 40 7.43 -6.28 6.59
N PRO A 41 6.93 -5.44 5.67
CA PRO A 41 5.63 -5.71 5.05
C PRO A 41 5.71 -6.99 4.22
N ASP A 42 4.58 -7.67 4.12
CA ASP A 42 4.41 -8.81 3.23
C ASP A 42 4.60 -8.33 1.79
N GLY A 43 3.91 -7.26 1.38
CA GLY A 43 4.12 -6.61 0.09
C GLY A 43 4.08 -5.09 0.15
N ALA A 44 4.59 -4.44 -0.90
CA ALA A 44 4.56 -2.98 -1.03
C ALA A 44 4.47 -2.57 -2.50
N VAL A 45 3.55 -1.67 -2.80
CA VAL A 45 3.27 -1.20 -4.16
C VAL A 45 2.79 0.24 -4.15
N TRP A 46 3.24 1.08 -5.09
CA TRP A 46 2.53 2.32 -5.33
C TRP A 46 1.22 2.05 -6.04
N SER A 47 0.17 2.75 -5.64
CA SER A 47 -1.10 2.72 -6.35
C SER A 47 -1.75 4.09 -6.34
N MET A 48 -2.71 4.28 -7.23
CA MET A 48 -3.53 5.49 -7.29
C MET A 48 -4.99 5.06 -7.47
N ARG A 49 -5.93 5.78 -6.83
CA ARG A 49 -7.35 5.64 -7.14
C ARG A 49 -7.69 6.36 -8.44
N LEU A 50 -8.28 5.63 -9.38
CA LEU A 50 -8.81 6.17 -10.62
C LEU A 50 -9.91 7.19 -10.31
N GLY A 51 -9.85 8.37 -10.94
CA GLY A 51 -10.80 9.45 -10.67
C GLY A 51 -10.38 10.43 -9.58
N GLU A 52 -9.33 10.10 -8.81
CA GLU A 52 -8.78 10.97 -7.77
C GLU A 52 -7.27 11.15 -7.97
N PRO A 53 -6.84 12.01 -8.93
CA PRO A 53 -5.43 12.13 -9.32
C PRO A 53 -4.48 12.51 -8.17
N GLY A 54 -4.99 13.07 -7.07
CA GLY A 54 -4.19 13.40 -5.88
C GLY A 54 -3.89 12.22 -4.94
N THR A 55 -4.39 11.01 -5.23
CA THR A 55 -4.39 9.87 -4.27
C THR A 55 -3.25 8.88 -4.48
N LEU A 56 -2.10 9.35 -4.97
CA LEU A 56 -0.94 8.49 -5.04
C LEU A 56 -0.57 8.01 -3.63
N GLU A 57 -0.51 6.71 -3.46
CA GLU A 57 -0.36 6.06 -2.17
C GLU A 57 0.65 4.91 -2.27
N LEU A 58 1.54 4.79 -1.29
CA LEU A 58 2.35 3.60 -1.09
C LEU A 58 1.53 2.60 -0.26
N SER A 59 0.94 1.62 -0.93
CA SER A 59 0.17 0.56 -0.29
C SER A 59 1.12 -0.50 0.29
N LEU A 60 1.14 -0.61 1.62
CA LEU A 60 1.86 -1.64 2.37
C LEU A 60 0.88 -2.72 2.81
N PHE A 61 1.17 -3.96 2.44
CA PHE A 61 0.41 -5.13 2.86
C PHE A 61 1.13 -5.77 4.04
N SER A 62 0.43 -5.94 5.16
CA SER A 62 0.99 -6.61 6.32
C SER A 62 -0.05 -7.39 7.11
N ASP A 63 0.27 -8.64 7.42
CA ASP A 63 -0.47 -9.50 8.34
C ASP A 63 -0.64 -8.86 9.74
N LEU A 64 0.19 -7.86 10.08
CA LEU A 64 0.07 -7.07 11.30
C LEU A 64 -1.22 -6.24 11.34
N VAL A 65 -1.75 -5.81 10.19
CA VAL A 65 -3.00 -5.04 10.12
C VAL A 65 -4.12 -5.81 10.82
N ASP A 66 -4.21 -7.12 10.59
CA ASP A 66 -5.24 -7.97 11.19
C ASP A 66 -4.96 -8.34 12.66
N ARG A 67 -3.73 -8.16 13.13
CA ARG A 67 -3.28 -8.63 14.45
C ARG A 67 -3.26 -7.53 15.50
N VAL A 68 -2.74 -6.36 15.12
CA VAL A 68 -2.57 -5.21 16.02
C VAL A 68 -3.42 -4.01 15.60
N GLY A 69 -4.06 -4.09 14.44
CA GLY A 69 -4.87 -3.01 13.88
C GLY A 69 -4.03 -1.97 13.13
N PRO A 70 -4.60 -1.31 12.11
CA PRO A 70 -3.90 -0.30 11.32
C PRO A 70 -3.50 0.92 12.15
N HIS A 71 -4.30 1.30 13.15
CA HIS A 71 -4.02 2.48 13.98
C HIS A 71 -2.70 2.35 14.76
N ALA A 72 -2.42 1.18 15.35
CA ALA A 72 -1.17 0.95 16.08
C ALA A 72 0.05 1.07 15.16
N ILE A 73 -0.06 0.54 13.94
CA ILE A 73 0.98 0.61 12.93
C ILE A 73 1.18 2.06 12.48
N TYR A 74 0.11 2.79 12.14
CA TYR A 74 0.20 4.20 11.76
C TYR A 74 0.90 5.02 12.83
N ARG A 75 0.51 4.89 14.10
CA ARG A 75 1.16 5.60 15.19
C ARG A 75 2.67 5.35 15.20
N ALA A 76 3.10 4.09 15.11
CA ALA A 76 4.52 3.76 15.10
C ALA A 76 5.26 4.26 13.84
N LEU A 77 4.61 4.30 12.67
CA LEU A 77 5.17 4.90 11.45
C LEU A 77 5.34 6.41 11.60
N PHE A 78 4.36 7.12 12.16
CA PHE A 78 4.45 8.55 12.46
C PHE A 78 5.53 8.83 13.49
N ASP A 79 5.59 8.05 14.58
CA ASP A 79 6.65 8.17 15.58
C ASP A 79 8.05 7.98 14.95
N ALA A 80 8.21 7.01 14.03
CA ALA A 80 9.46 6.80 13.30
C ALA A 80 9.82 8.00 12.41
N TYR A 81 8.83 8.59 11.74
CA TYR A 81 9.00 9.77 10.89
C TYR A 81 9.38 11.01 11.69
N GLU A 82 8.65 11.33 12.77
CA GLU A 82 8.92 12.48 13.64
C GLU A 82 10.32 12.42 14.27
N ARG A 83 10.84 11.20 14.47
CA ARG A 83 12.19 10.94 14.99
C ARG A 83 13.27 10.86 13.90
N ALA A 84 12.94 11.24 12.66
CA ALA A 84 13.83 11.23 11.49
C ALA A 84 14.48 9.86 11.23
N LYS A 85 13.75 8.76 11.48
CA LYS A 85 14.21 7.38 11.18
C LYS A 85 13.79 6.91 9.79
N THR A 86 13.02 7.74 9.09
CA THR A 86 12.66 7.56 7.69
C THR A 86 13.09 8.82 6.92
N PRO A 87 13.26 8.76 5.58
CA PRO A 87 13.61 9.93 4.78
C PRO A 87 12.65 11.10 5.04
N ALA A 88 13.20 12.30 5.25
CA ALA A 88 12.42 13.48 5.66
C ALA A 88 11.54 14.07 4.53
N ASP A 89 11.86 13.73 3.28
CA ASP A 89 11.11 14.08 2.08
C ASP A 89 9.99 13.09 1.76
N PHE A 90 9.90 11.98 2.49
CA PHE A 90 8.84 11.00 2.35
C PHE A 90 7.69 11.29 3.33
N ASP A 91 6.54 11.71 2.80
CA ASP A 91 5.36 11.99 3.60
C ASP A 91 4.67 10.68 4.06
N PRO A 92 4.63 10.35 5.37
CA PRO A 92 3.96 9.14 5.85
C PRO A 92 2.44 9.13 5.62
N TRP A 93 1.81 10.29 5.36
CA TRP A 93 0.37 10.38 5.07
C TRP A 93 -0.01 9.74 3.73
N ILE A 94 0.96 9.50 2.84
CA ILE A 94 0.72 8.79 1.56
C ILE A 94 0.80 7.27 1.73
N VAL A 95 0.95 6.74 2.94
CA VAL A 95 1.02 5.30 3.19
C VAL A 95 -0.37 4.71 3.45
N GLY A 96 -0.77 3.74 2.65
CA GLY A 96 -1.95 2.92 2.89
C GLY A 96 -1.58 1.59 3.53
N LEU A 97 -2.28 1.19 4.60
CA LEU A 97 -2.07 -0.10 5.25
C LEU A 97 -3.20 -1.07 4.91
N TYR A 98 -2.82 -2.24 4.40
CA TYR A 98 -3.76 -3.26 3.95
C TYR A 98 -3.42 -4.63 4.53
N SER A 99 -4.45 -5.44 4.73
CA SER A 99 -4.25 -6.86 5.02
C SER A 99 -3.90 -7.62 3.73
N PRO A 100 -2.97 -8.58 3.77
CA PRO A 100 -2.74 -9.53 2.68
C PRO A 100 -3.94 -10.44 2.38
N ARG A 101 -5.01 -10.37 3.18
CA ARG A 101 -6.27 -11.11 2.94
C ARG A 101 -7.28 -10.34 2.09
N GLN A 102 -6.96 -9.11 1.69
CA GLN A 102 -7.85 -8.32 0.85
C GLN A 102 -7.68 -8.70 -0.61
N THR A 103 -8.78 -8.66 -1.38
CA THR A 103 -8.79 -8.94 -2.83
C THR A 103 -7.77 -8.12 -3.59
N PHE A 104 -7.44 -6.91 -3.13
CA PHE A 104 -6.40 -6.10 -3.77
C PHE A 104 -5.03 -6.78 -3.76
N PHE A 105 -4.65 -7.36 -2.62
CA PHE A 105 -3.36 -8.03 -2.49
C PHE A 105 -3.29 -9.22 -3.43
N ASP A 106 -4.30 -10.09 -3.40
CA ASP A 106 -4.38 -11.27 -4.27
C ASP A 106 -4.35 -10.87 -5.75
N ALA A 107 -5.12 -9.83 -6.13
CA ALA A 107 -5.16 -9.35 -7.50
C ALA A 107 -3.80 -8.85 -8.00
N VAL A 108 -3.04 -8.13 -7.18
CA VAL A 108 -1.70 -7.65 -7.57
C VAL A 108 -0.68 -8.78 -7.50
N ALA A 109 -0.80 -9.72 -6.55
CA ALA A 109 0.10 -10.85 -6.36
C ALA A 109 0.02 -11.88 -7.50
N ASP A 110 -1.19 -12.18 -7.96
CA ASP A 110 -1.44 -13.18 -9.00
C ASP A 110 -1.29 -12.62 -10.43
N PHE A 111 -1.11 -11.31 -10.55
CA PHE A 111 -1.02 -10.64 -11.85
C PHE A 111 0.40 -10.65 -12.39
N ASP A 112 0.56 -11.09 -13.64
CA ASP A 112 1.85 -11.10 -14.33
C ASP A 112 2.29 -9.68 -14.69
N MET A 113 2.91 -9.00 -13.72
CA MET A 113 3.43 -7.64 -13.89
C MET A 113 4.52 -7.55 -14.97
N ALA A 114 5.17 -8.66 -15.35
CA ALA A 114 6.15 -8.66 -16.44
C ALA A 114 5.48 -8.51 -17.82
N SER A 115 4.21 -8.89 -17.94
CA SER A 115 3.41 -8.72 -19.15
C SER A 115 2.89 -7.30 -19.38
N VAL A 116 3.00 -6.42 -18.36
CA VAL A 116 2.57 -5.02 -18.46
C VAL A 116 3.50 -4.23 -19.36
N ASP A 117 2.91 -3.49 -20.30
CA ASP A 117 3.62 -2.56 -21.16
C ASP A 117 4.41 -1.54 -20.29
N PRO A 118 5.73 -1.35 -20.53
CA PRO A 118 6.58 -0.44 -19.74
C PRO A 118 6.11 1.02 -19.70
N ASP A 119 5.29 1.43 -20.65
CA ASP A 119 4.74 2.76 -20.77
C ASP A 119 3.32 2.85 -20.20
N SER A 120 2.72 1.73 -19.76
CA SER A 120 1.33 1.66 -19.30
C SER A 120 1.19 1.04 -17.91
N GLY A 121 0.10 1.35 -17.21
CA GLY A 121 -0.26 0.70 -15.94
C GLY A 121 -1.27 -0.44 -16.13
N ALA A 122 -1.35 -1.31 -15.15
CA ALA A 122 -2.48 -2.23 -14.96
C ALA A 122 -3.53 -1.59 -14.03
N ALA A 123 -4.79 -1.66 -14.43
CA ALA A 123 -5.91 -1.17 -13.64
C ALA A 123 -6.62 -2.34 -12.94
N PHE A 124 -6.66 -2.30 -11.62
CA PHE A 124 -7.29 -3.29 -10.75
C PHE A 124 -8.63 -2.74 -10.26
N VAL A 125 -9.72 -3.32 -10.75
CA VAL A 125 -11.07 -2.96 -10.32
C VAL A 125 -11.37 -3.71 -9.03
N MET A 126 -11.46 -2.98 -7.92
CA MET A 126 -11.87 -3.54 -6.63
C MET A 126 -13.35 -3.24 -6.44
N ARG A 127 -14.18 -4.28 -6.52
CA ARG A 127 -15.59 -4.19 -6.12
C ARG A 127 -15.68 -4.57 -4.65
N GLY A 128 -15.83 -3.56 -3.81
CA GLY A 128 -16.11 -3.76 -2.39
C GLY A 128 -17.61 -3.62 -2.14
N GLY A 129 -18.22 -4.66 -1.60
CA GLY A 129 -19.49 -4.60 -0.90
C GLY A 129 -19.34 -5.38 0.39
N SER A 130 -19.45 -4.71 1.53
CA SER A 130 -19.51 -5.38 2.83
C SER A 130 -20.95 -5.30 3.32
N GLU A 131 -21.59 -6.45 3.51
CA GLU A 131 -22.76 -6.54 4.40
C GLU A 131 -22.21 -6.55 5.83
N TYR A 132 -22.44 -5.47 6.57
CA TYR A 132 -22.21 -5.44 8.01
C TYR A 132 -23.49 -5.89 8.71
N ASP A 133 -23.42 -6.99 9.45
CA ASP A 133 -24.46 -7.43 10.38
C ASP A 133 -24.08 -6.97 11.80
N ASP A 134 -24.76 -5.93 12.28
CA ASP A 134 -24.65 -5.38 13.65
C ASP A 134 -25.67 -6.05 14.60
N GLY A 135 -26.33 -7.14 14.21
CA GLY A 135 -27.31 -7.83 15.05
C GLY A 135 -28.62 -7.05 15.30
N ALA A 136 -28.79 -5.86 14.72
CA ALA A 136 -30.03 -5.08 14.75
C ALA A 136 -30.48 -4.57 13.37
N ASP A 137 -29.55 -4.34 12.43
CA ASP A 137 -29.82 -3.95 11.04
C ASP A 137 -28.69 -4.40 10.11
N VAL A 138 -29.05 -4.90 8.92
CA VAL A 138 -28.08 -5.18 7.84
C VAL A 138 -27.81 -3.86 7.11
N LEU A 139 -26.69 -3.22 7.43
CA LEU A 139 -26.21 -2.05 6.67
C LEU A 139 -25.56 -2.55 5.39
N ARG A 140 -26.32 -2.48 4.28
CA ARG A 140 -25.76 -2.61 2.93
C ARG A 140 -24.99 -1.35 2.60
N THR A 141 -23.66 -1.44 2.67
CA THR A 141 -22.81 -0.42 2.07
C THR A 141 -23.02 -0.48 0.54
N THR A 142 -23.25 0.67 -0.10
CA THR A 142 -23.31 0.77 -1.57
C THR A 142 -22.03 0.19 -2.15
N GLU A 143 -22.15 -0.63 -3.19
CA GLU A 143 -20.99 -1.14 -3.91
C GLU A 143 -20.10 0.03 -4.36
N TYR A 144 -18.89 0.11 -3.81
CA TYR A 144 -17.91 1.09 -4.27
C TYR A 144 -16.93 0.37 -5.20
N GLU A 145 -16.80 0.89 -6.41
CA GLU A 145 -15.80 0.44 -7.38
C GLU A 145 -14.57 1.35 -7.22
N VAL A 146 -13.55 0.86 -6.50
CA VAL A 146 -12.25 1.55 -6.43
C VAL A 146 -11.36 0.92 -7.48
N VAL A 147 -11.11 1.65 -8.57
CA VAL A 147 -10.12 1.21 -9.56
C VAL A 147 -8.76 1.72 -9.13
N ARG A 148 -7.80 0.81 -8.94
CA ARG A 148 -6.41 1.15 -8.62
C ARG A 148 -5.50 0.95 -9.80
N VAL A 149 -4.70 1.96 -10.13
CA VAL A 149 -3.67 1.82 -11.18
C VAL A 149 -2.34 1.49 -10.52
N VAL A 150 -1.68 0.46 -11.02
CA VAL A 150 -0.35 0.00 -10.60
C VAL A 150 0.51 -0.18 -11.84
N HIS A 151 1.77 0.23 -11.76
CA HIS A 151 2.76 -0.01 -12.82
C HIS A 151 3.75 -1.08 -12.35
N ARG A 152 4.37 -1.82 -13.27
CA ARG A 152 5.32 -2.90 -12.91
C ARG A 152 6.49 -2.41 -12.04
N ASP A 153 7.03 -1.23 -12.36
CA ASP A 153 8.17 -0.63 -11.65
C ASP A 153 7.78 -0.05 -10.27
N TRP A 154 6.48 -0.05 -9.95
CA TRP A 154 5.95 0.43 -8.68
C TRP A 154 5.83 -0.68 -7.65
N VAL A 155 6.03 -1.93 -8.05
CA VAL A 155 5.94 -3.12 -7.21
C VAL A 155 7.32 -3.37 -6.59
N TYR A 156 7.45 -3.14 -5.29
CA TYR A 156 8.72 -3.36 -4.59
C TYR A 156 8.88 -4.79 -4.11
N LYS A 157 7.78 -5.41 -3.69
CA LYS A 157 7.74 -6.77 -3.19
C LYS A 157 6.30 -7.27 -3.20
N ILE A 158 6.09 -8.44 -3.78
CA ILE A 158 4.93 -9.29 -3.48
C ILE A 158 5.46 -10.71 -3.38
N PRO A 159 5.41 -11.35 -2.21
CA PRO A 159 6.03 -12.64 -2.02
C PRO A 159 5.13 -13.71 -2.63
N GLU A 160 5.73 -14.57 -3.44
CA GLU A 160 5.11 -15.85 -3.80
C GLU A 160 4.98 -16.71 -2.53
N GLY A 161 3.78 -16.73 -1.95
CA GLY A 161 3.34 -17.84 -1.08
C GLY A 161 3.94 -17.96 0.32
N ARG A 162 4.43 -16.90 0.98
CA ARG A 162 4.86 -17.00 2.39
C ARG A 162 4.23 -15.98 3.33
N LYS A 163 3.31 -16.47 4.16
CA LYS A 163 2.85 -15.80 5.39
C LYS A 163 3.88 -16.05 6.49
N SER A 164 4.36 -15.00 7.14
CA SER A 164 5.21 -15.16 8.32
C SER A 164 4.40 -15.86 9.43
N PRO A 165 4.97 -16.85 10.16
CA PRO A 165 4.31 -17.44 11.32
C PRO A 165 3.83 -16.36 12.29
N ALA A 166 2.64 -16.57 12.88
CA ALA A 166 2.00 -15.60 13.75
C ALA A 166 2.89 -15.03 14.86
N THR A 167 3.66 -15.91 15.49
CA THR A 167 4.59 -15.59 16.57
C THR A 167 5.77 -14.75 16.08
N GLU A 168 6.24 -14.98 14.85
CA GLU A 168 7.34 -14.23 14.26
C GLU A 168 6.90 -12.79 13.90
N ALA A 169 5.71 -12.64 13.32
CA ALA A 169 5.14 -11.32 13.02
C ALA A 169 5.04 -10.44 14.28
N LEU A 170 4.48 -10.97 15.38
CA LEU A 170 4.38 -10.23 16.64
C LEU A 170 5.74 -9.95 17.28
N ARG A 171 6.72 -10.86 17.12
CA ARG A 171 8.10 -10.62 17.60
C ARG A 171 8.77 -9.48 16.83
N ASN A 172 8.61 -9.46 15.51
CA ASN A 172 9.14 -8.40 14.65
C ASN A 172 8.45 -7.07 14.96
N TRP A 173 7.13 -7.08 15.19
CA TRP A 173 6.39 -5.89 15.64
C TRP A 173 6.94 -5.30 16.95
N ARG A 174 7.15 -6.14 17.98
CA ARG A 174 7.76 -5.66 19.25
C ARG A 174 9.19 -5.15 19.08
N ARG A 175 9.95 -5.70 18.11
CA ARG A 175 11.27 -5.17 17.76
C ARG A 175 11.12 -3.78 17.16
N PHE A 176 10.20 -3.62 16.21
CA PHE A 176 9.91 -2.34 15.59
C PHE A 176 9.50 -1.26 16.59
N GLU A 177 8.50 -1.51 17.45
CA GLU A 177 8.09 -0.55 18.48
C GLU A 177 9.25 -0.11 19.38
N ARG A 178 10.08 -1.07 19.79
CA ARG A 178 11.26 -0.78 20.61
C ARG A 178 12.32 0.01 19.85
N SER A 179 12.62 -0.35 18.61
CA SER A 179 13.60 0.37 17.78
C SER A 179 13.17 1.81 17.51
N VAL A 180 11.86 2.06 17.35
CA VAL A 180 11.30 3.42 17.25
C VAL A 180 11.42 4.17 18.58
N ALA A 181 11.16 3.51 19.71
CA ALA A 181 11.25 4.13 21.03
C ALA A 181 12.69 4.44 21.50
N GLU A 182 13.65 3.55 21.23
CA GLU A 182 15.08 3.71 21.60
C GLU A 182 15.82 4.73 20.72
N ALA A 183 15.21 5.12 19.61
CA ALA A 183 15.69 6.16 18.72
C ALA A 183 15.51 7.59 19.29
N ALA A 184 14.87 7.73 20.46
CA ALA A 184 14.65 8.95 21.24
C ALA A 184 15.90 9.43 21.99
#